data_AF-A0A4Y2PVA0-F1
#
_entry.id   AF-A0A4Y2PVA0-F1
#
_cell.length_a   1.000
_cell.length_b   1.000
_cell.length_c   1.000
_cell.angle_alpha   90.00
_cell.angle_beta   90.00
_cell.angle_gamma   90.00
#
_symmetry.space_group_name_H-M   'P 1'
#
loop_
_entity.id
_entity.type
_entity.pdbx_description
1 polymer ?
#
loop_
_entity_poly.entity_id
_entity_poly.type
_entity_poly.pdbx_seq_one_letter_code
_entity_poly.pdbx_strand_id
1 'polypeptide(L)'
;MFKINDPSKNGSKAEALLNNIESFQFIFCLLLTQRVLETTDTLSKALQSKSLIFLTVKKLVNTTKECLHEFRSEDFFVKLWIYVNDICEAKSFTSPKLPRSRKVSSKIGGGSLSMSQGVKSFYRTEIAFPVIDAALNTIDERFKETELDIFQSLKDVTRSNPSKIIKNASIQKVSDTYDLDMEKIKGEIQIFQKMYKKYIDSLPEISTEITELRKRCNFLVEKELCDIYISILDKTNPNSPCDTCLNCIM
;
A
#
# COMPACT_ATOMS: atom_id res chain seq x y z
N MET A 1 -22.26 -24.15 43.98
CA MET A 1 -23.08 -22.91 44.03
C MET A 1 -22.59 -22.00 42.92
N PHE A 2 -23.21 -22.08 41.74
CA PHE A 2 -22.87 -21.21 40.62
C PHE A 2 -23.31 -19.79 40.98
N LYS A 3 -22.35 -18.85 41.04
CA LYS A 3 -22.66 -17.42 41.16
C LYS A 3 -23.44 -17.03 39.92
N ILE A 4 -24.75 -16.86 40.06
CA ILE A 4 -25.58 -16.21 39.06
C ILE A 4 -25.06 -14.77 38.97
N ASN A 5 -24.41 -14.44 37.86
CA ASN A 5 -24.04 -13.07 37.54
C ASN A 5 -25.32 -12.23 37.54
N ASP A 6 -25.30 -11.15 38.32
CA ASP A 6 -26.42 -10.24 38.50
C ASP A 6 -26.90 -9.69 37.13
N PRO A 7 -28.09 -10.06 36.63
CA PRO A 7 -28.55 -9.72 35.29
C PRO A 7 -28.71 -8.20 35.08
N SER A 8 -28.95 -7.45 36.17
CA SER A 8 -29.00 -5.98 36.18
C SER A 8 -27.67 -5.33 35.76
N LYS A 9 -26.55 -5.90 36.21
CA LYS A 9 -25.21 -5.39 35.92
C LYS A 9 -24.78 -5.65 34.48
N ASN A 10 -25.26 -6.75 33.89
CA ASN A 10 -24.97 -7.08 32.49
C ASN A 10 -25.82 -6.23 31.52
N GLY A 11 -27.09 -5.97 31.87
CA GLY A 11 -27.96 -5.08 31.09
C GLY A 11 -27.41 -3.66 30.99
N SER A 12 -26.97 -3.08 32.11
CA SER A 12 -26.36 -1.73 32.11
C SER A 12 -25.06 -1.62 31.29
N LYS A 13 -24.25 -2.68 31.23
CA LYS A 13 -23.03 -2.72 30.42
C LYS A 13 -23.31 -2.86 28.93
N ALA A 14 -24.26 -3.72 28.56
CA ALA A 14 -24.67 -3.92 27.17
C ALA A 14 -25.24 -2.62 26.59
N GLU A 15 -26.08 -1.93 27.37
CA GLU A 15 -26.64 -0.63 27.02
C GLU A 15 -25.55 0.43 26.84
N ALA A 16 -24.56 0.50 27.74
CA ALA A 16 -23.45 1.44 27.60
C ALA A 16 -22.59 1.16 26.35
N LEU A 17 -22.40 -0.11 25.98
CA LEU A 17 -21.69 -0.49 24.76
C LEU A 17 -22.48 -0.08 23.52
N LEU A 18 -23.79 -0.35 23.49
CA LEU A 18 -24.67 0.05 22.39
C LEU A 18 -24.61 1.56 22.17
N ASN A 19 -24.75 2.35 23.24
CA ASN A 19 -24.64 3.80 23.20
C ASN A 19 -23.26 4.30 22.68
N ASN A 20 -22.19 3.54 22.91
CA ASN A 20 -20.87 3.86 22.36
C ASN A 20 -20.79 3.54 20.86
N ILE A 21 -21.33 2.41 20.41
CA ILE A 21 -21.33 2.00 18.99
C ILE A 21 -22.21 2.95 18.16
N GLU A 22 -23.32 3.41 18.74
CA GLU A 22 -24.22 4.41 18.15
C GLU A 22 -23.74 5.86 18.34
N SER A 23 -22.51 6.05 18.83
CA SER A 23 -21.93 7.37 18.99
C SER A 23 -21.36 7.90 17.68
N PHE A 24 -21.54 9.20 17.42
CA PHE A 24 -20.87 9.88 16.30
C PHE A 24 -19.36 9.62 16.32
N GLN A 25 -18.74 9.66 17.49
CA GLN A 25 -17.30 9.46 17.63
C GLN A 25 -16.86 8.09 17.14
N PHE A 26 -17.59 7.05 17.51
CA PHE A 26 -17.29 5.69 17.09
C PHE A 26 -17.43 5.54 15.58
N ILE A 27 -18.53 6.03 14.99
CA ILE A 27 -18.79 5.95 13.55
C ILE A 27 -17.73 6.74 12.77
N PHE A 28 -17.37 7.93 13.25
CA PHE A 28 -16.30 8.74 12.66
C PHE A 28 -14.96 8.00 12.66
N CYS A 29 -14.54 7.48 13.81
CA CYS A 29 -13.29 6.74 13.93
C CYS A 29 -13.30 5.46 13.08
N LEU A 30 -14.42 4.75 13.04
CA LEU A 30 -14.58 3.53 12.25
C LEU A 30 -14.39 3.84 10.76
N LEU A 31 -15.09 4.84 10.23
CA LEU A 31 -15.00 5.21 8.82
C LEU A 31 -13.63 5.79 8.46
N LEU A 32 -13.04 6.62 9.33
CA LEU A 32 -11.68 7.11 9.12
C LEU A 32 -10.67 5.96 9.05
N THR A 33 -10.73 5.06 10.02
CA THR A 33 -9.82 3.91 10.10
C THR A 33 -10.02 2.99 8.90
N GLN A 34 -11.28 2.75 8.50
CA GLN A 34 -11.60 1.98 7.29
C GLN A 34 -10.93 2.60 6.06
N ARG A 35 -11.03 3.91 5.85
CA ARG A 35 -10.38 4.59 4.71
C ARG A 35 -8.86 4.43 4.73
N VAL A 36 -8.25 4.60 5.89
CA VAL A 36 -6.79 4.40 6.06
C VAL A 36 -6.42 2.95 5.72
N LEU A 37 -7.16 1.97 6.26
CA LEU A 37 -6.89 0.56 6.02
C LEU A 37 -7.06 0.18 4.55
N GLU A 38 -8.12 0.64 3.89
CA GLU A 38 -8.37 0.44 2.45
C GLU A 38 -7.19 0.94 1.61
N THR A 39 -6.68 2.14 1.90
CA THR A 39 -5.51 2.70 1.19
C THR A 39 -4.25 1.88 1.42
N THR A 40 -4.04 1.33 2.62
CA THR A 40 -2.87 0.50 2.95
C THR A 40 -2.99 -0.97 2.51
N ASP A 41 -4.19 -1.44 2.17
CA ASP A 41 -4.45 -2.83 1.78
C ASP A 41 -3.73 -3.21 0.47
N THR A 42 -3.68 -2.29 -0.50
CA THR A 42 -2.96 -2.54 -1.76
C THR A 42 -1.48 -2.75 -1.52
N LEU A 43 -0.87 -1.92 -0.67
CA LEU A 43 0.52 -2.08 -0.25
C LEU A 43 0.72 -3.43 0.46
N SER A 44 -0.17 -3.78 1.39
CA SER A 44 -0.11 -5.05 2.12
C SER A 44 -0.17 -6.27 1.20
N LYS A 45 -1.09 -6.26 0.22
CA LYS A 45 -1.23 -7.34 -0.79
C LYS A 45 0.01 -7.45 -1.67
N ALA A 46 0.56 -6.33 -2.11
CA ALA A 46 1.78 -6.32 -2.92
C ALA A 46 2.98 -6.92 -2.15
N LEU A 47 3.11 -6.60 -0.86
CA LEU A 47 4.16 -7.13 0.01
C LEU A 47 4.01 -8.63 0.30
N GLN A 48 2.79 -9.15 0.26
CA GLN A 48 2.51 -10.57 0.47
C GLN A 48 2.63 -11.40 -0.81
N SER A 49 2.79 -10.76 -1.97
CA SER A 49 2.91 -11.46 -3.25
C SER A 49 4.25 -12.21 -3.37
N LYS A 50 4.18 -13.45 -3.88
CA LYS A 50 5.37 -14.27 -4.18
C LYS A 50 6.21 -13.71 -5.34
N SER A 51 5.62 -12.86 -6.20
CA SER A 51 6.27 -12.25 -7.37
C SER A 51 6.67 -10.79 -7.15
N LEU A 52 7.20 -10.49 -5.96
CA LEU A 52 7.53 -9.14 -5.52
C LEU A 52 8.55 -8.44 -6.44
N ILE A 53 8.10 -7.43 -7.21
CA ILE A 53 8.97 -6.56 -8.00
C ILE A 53 9.32 -5.34 -7.15
N PHE A 54 10.54 -5.30 -6.61
CA PHE A 54 11.04 -4.22 -5.72
C PHE A 54 10.74 -2.78 -6.19
N LEU A 55 10.93 -2.49 -7.48
CA LEU A 55 10.70 -1.14 -8.02
C LEU A 55 9.22 -0.74 -7.90
N THR A 56 8.33 -1.71 -8.00
CA THR A 56 6.90 -1.53 -7.79
C THR A 56 6.60 -1.27 -6.32
N VAL A 57 7.27 -1.94 -5.38
CA VAL A 57 7.10 -1.70 -3.94
C VAL A 57 7.50 -0.28 -3.55
N LYS A 58 8.69 0.19 -3.96
CA LYS A 58 9.14 1.54 -3.59
C LYS A 58 8.16 2.61 -4.12
N LYS A 59 7.70 2.45 -5.36
CA LYS A 59 6.66 3.32 -5.93
C LYS A 59 5.37 3.23 -5.13
N LEU A 60 4.91 2.02 -4.82
CA LEU A 60 3.67 1.79 -4.09
C LEU A 60 3.71 2.38 -2.67
N VAL A 61 4.83 2.25 -1.95
CA VAL A 61 5.03 2.89 -0.65
C VAL A 61 4.87 4.40 -0.77
N ASN A 62 5.55 5.03 -1.73
CA ASN A 62 5.45 6.48 -1.94
C ASN A 62 4.03 6.92 -2.31
N THR A 63 3.37 6.22 -3.24
CA THR A 63 2.00 6.52 -3.63
C THR A 63 1.02 6.34 -2.47
N THR A 64 1.16 5.28 -1.66
CA THR A 64 0.35 5.09 -0.45
C THR A 64 0.55 6.25 0.54
N LYS A 65 1.79 6.73 0.72
CA LYS A 65 2.07 7.90 1.57
C LYS A 65 1.42 9.17 1.01
N GLU A 66 1.52 9.42 -0.29
CA GLU A 66 0.86 10.56 -0.95
C GLU A 66 -0.64 10.54 -0.70
N CYS A 67 -1.31 9.39 -0.90
CA CYS A 67 -2.73 9.25 -0.62
C CYS A 67 -3.09 9.50 0.86
N LEU A 68 -2.27 9.02 1.80
CA LEU A 68 -2.50 9.29 3.22
C LEU A 68 -2.27 10.76 3.59
N HIS A 69 -1.33 11.44 2.95
CA HIS A 69 -1.15 12.89 3.11
C HIS A 69 -2.36 13.68 2.60
N GLU A 70 -3.01 13.23 1.51
CA GLU A 70 -4.25 13.85 1.01
C GLU A 70 -5.40 13.75 2.02
N PHE A 71 -5.42 12.73 2.89
CA PHE A 71 -6.42 12.64 3.96
C PHE A 71 -6.29 13.75 5.00
N ARG A 72 -5.14 14.43 5.05
CA ARG A 72 -4.92 15.61 5.91
C ARG A 72 -5.56 16.89 5.34
N SER A 73 -6.04 16.85 4.09
CA SER A 73 -6.70 17.99 3.45
C SER A 73 -8.03 18.34 4.09
N GLU A 74 -8.42 19.61 3.96
CA GLU A 74 -9.77 20.07 4.35
C GLU A 74 -10.85 19.33 3.57
N ASP A 75 -10.61 19.10 2.28
CA ASP A 75 -11.59 18.48 1.38
C ASP A 75 -11.96 17.07 1.85
N PHE A 76 -10.96 16.22 2.13
CA PHE A 76 -11.18 14.88 2.67
C PHE A 76 -11.95 14.94 3.99
N PHE A 77 -11.52 15.78 4.92
CA PHE A 77 -12.15 15.89 6.23
C PHE A 77 -13.60 16.37 6.12
N VAL A 78 -13.89 17.36 5.28
CA VAL A 78 -15.25 17.87 5.06
C VAL A 78 -16.14 16.79 4.46
N LYS A 79 -15.67 16.04 3.46
CA LYS A 79 -16.42 14.93 2.86
C LYS A 79 -16.73 13.83 3.87
N LEU A 80 -15.74 13.42 4.66
CA LEU A 80 -15.91 12.43 5.72
C LEU A 80 -16.90 12.93 6.78
N TRP A 81 -16.76 14.19 7.20
CA TRP A 81 -17.65 14.81 8.18
C TRP A 81 -19.11 14.81 7.71
N ILE A 82 -19.38 15.23 6.48
CA ILE A 82 -20.74 15.23 5.91
C ILE A 82 -21.28 13.80 5.88
N TYR A 83 -20.50 12.85 5.35
CA TYR A 83 -20.91 11.46 5.24
C TYR A 83 -21.27 10.82 6.60
N VAL A 84 -20.49 11.11 7.65
CA VAL A 84 -20.80 10.64 9.01
C VAL A 84 -22.08 11.28 9.55
N ASN A 85 -22.31 12.57 9.30
CA ASN A 85 -23.55 13.24 9.72
C ASN A 85 -24.76 12.63 9.01
N ASP A 86 -24.70 12.38 7.71
CA ASP A 86 -25.79 11.78 6.95
C ASP A 86 -26.17 10.40 7.51
N ILE A 87 -25.18 9.57 7.85
CA ILE A 87 -25.40 8.27 8.50
C ILE A 87 -26.07 8.45 9.87
N CYS A 88 -25.58 9.40 10.67
CA CYS A 88 -26.12 9.62 12.01
C CYS A 88 -27.56 10.14 11.95
N GLU A 89 -27.88 11.04 11.02
CA GLU A 89 -29.25 11.54 10.81
C GLU A 89 -30.18 10.42 10.34
N ALA A 90 -29.76 9.64 9.33
CA ALA A 90 -30.57 8.55 8.79
C ALA A 90 -30.87 7.44 9.82
N LYS A 91 -29.98 7.24 10.80
CA LYS A 91 -30.12 6.23 11.84
C LYS A 91 -30.56 6.79 13.20
N SER A 92 -30.83 8.10 13.28
CA SER A 92 -31.17 8.79 14.53
C SER A 92 -30.13 8.58 15.65
N PHE A 93 -28.85 8.49 15.27
CA PHE A 93 -27.74 8.37 16.19
C PHE A 93 -27.38 9.70 16.86
N THR A 94 -26.51 9.64 17.87
CA THR A 94 -26.14 10.84 18.62
C THR A 94 -25.35 11.84 17.77
N SER A 95 -25.65 13.13 17.92
CA SER A 95 -24.93 14.23 17.27
C SER A 95 -23.48 14.36 17.78
N PRO A 96 -22.56 14.95 16.99
CA PRO A 96 -21.17 15.16 17.38
C PRO A 96 -21.08 15.98 18.68
N LYS A 97 -20.33 15.45 19.65
CA LYS A 97 -20.10 16.07 20.96
C LYS A 97 -18.61 16.21 21.19
N LEU A 98 -18.22 17.31 21.84
CA LEU A 98 -16.89 17.41 22.45
C LEU A 98 -16.79 16.43 23.61
N PRO A 99 -15.62 15.81 23.86
CA PRO A 99 -15.38 15.11 25.09
C PRO A 99 -15.68 16.04 26.27
N ARG A 100 -16.31 15.51 27.31
CA ARG A 100 -16.62 16.28 28.51
C ARG A 100 -15.32 16.82 29.09
N SER A 101 -15.02 18.09 28.86
CA SER A 101 -13.90 18.77 29.48
C SER A 101 -14.05 18.61 30.99
N ARG A 102 -13.08 17.97 31.65
CA ARG A 102 -13.00 17.99 33.11
C ARG A 102 -13.00 19.48 33.47
N LYS A 103 -14.02 19.94 34.20
CA LYS A 103 -14.12 21.34 34.65
C LYS A 103 -12.82 21.72 35.36
N VAL A 104 -11.89 22.35 34.65
CA VAL A 104 -10.88 23.16 35.28
C VAL A 104 -11.59 24.44 35.66
N SER A 105 -11.52 24.78 36.95
CA SER A 105 -12.13 25.96 37.55
C SER A 105 -11.95 27.19 36.66
N SER A 106 -13.05 27.83 36.27
CA SER A 106 -13.04 29.05 35.48
C SER A 106 -12.53 30.21 36.32
N LYS A 107 -11.27 30.60 36.12
CA LYS A 107 -10.87 31.99 36.22
C LYS A 107 -10.26 32.35 34.87
N ILE A 108 -10.71 33.47 34.30
CA ILE A 108 -10.30 34.10 33.05
C ILE A 108 -11.24 33.80 31.85
N GLY A 109 -12.30 34.60 31.79
CA GLY A 109 -12.50 35.60 30.73
C GLY A 109 -12.61 35.14 29.27
N GLY A 110 -13.86 35.11 28.78
CA GLY A 110 -14.24 35.76 27.52
C GLY A 110 -13.98 35.02 26.21
N GLY A 111 -15.05 34.49 25.60
CA GLY A 111 -15.07 34.13 24.19
C GLY A 111 -16.11 33.08 23.86
N SER A 112 -17.32 33.49 23.48
CA SER A 112 -18.29 32.61 22.84
C SER A 112 -17.81 32.26 21.43
N LEU A 113 -16.85 31.35 21.33
CA LEU A 113 -16.56 30.65 20.09
C LEU A 113 -17.78 29.79 19.77
N SER A 114 -18.33 29.95 18.57
CA SER A 114 -19.39 29.08 18.04
C SER A 114 -19.07 27.62 18.37
N MET A 115 -19.91 26.98 19.19
CA MET A 115 -19.69 25.62 19.70
C MET A 115 -19.47 24.60 18.57
N SER A 116 -20.00 24.85 17.37
CA SER A 116 -19.82 23.97 16.20
C SER A 116 -18.41 24.04 15.60
N GLN A 117 -17.77 25.22 15.62
CA GLN A 117 -16.39 25.39 15.17
C GLN A 117 -15.42 24.67 16.12
N GLY A 118 -15.72 24.64 17.43
CA GLY A 118 -14.95 23.87 18.41
C GLY A 118 -15.06 22.36 18.22
N VAL A 119 -16.26 21.82 17.99
CA VAL A 119 -16.46 20.37 17.83
C VAL A 119 -15.81 19.88 16.54
N LYS A 120 -16.08 20.54 15.41
CA LYS A 120 -15.53 20.11 14.11
C LYS A 120 -14.01 20.22 14.07
N SER A 121 -13.43 21.29 14.62
CA SER A 121 -11.96 21.44 14.71
C SER A 121 -11.33 20.40 15.63
N PHE A 122 -11.97 20.05 16.75
CA PHE A 122 -11.51 18.99 17.65
C PHE A 122 -11.42 17.65 16.92
N TYR A 123 -12.48 17.20 16.25
CA TYR A 123 -12.46 15.94 15.50
C TYR A 123 -11.37 15.91 14.42
N ARG A 124 -11.08 17.05 13.82
CA ARG A 124 -10.02 17.15 12.82
C ARG A 124 -8.63 17.03 13.42
N THR A 125 -8.34 17.84 14.43
CA THR A 125 -7.00 18.02 14.97
C THR A 125 -6.62 16.97 16.02
N GLU A 126 -7.58 16.53 16.83
CA GLU A 126 -7.34 15.62 17.94
C GLU A 126 -7.69 14.16 17.63
N ILE A 127 -8.42 13.90 16.53
CA ILE A 127 -8.79 12.54 16.11
C ILE A 127 -8.25 12.24 14.71
N ALA A 128 -8.66 13.00 13.69
CA ALA A 128 -8.35 12.65 12.31
C ALA A 128 -6.85 12.68 12.02
N PHE A 129 -6.19 13.80 12.34
CA PHE A 129 -4.76 13.96 12.08
C PHE A 129 -3.89 12.95 12.85
N PRO A 130 -4.09 12.70 14.16
CA PRO A 130 -3.33 11.68 14.87
C PRO A 130 -3.45 10.28 14.27
N VAL A 131 -4.64 9.87 13.79
CA VAL A 131 -4.83 8.57 13.15
C VAL A 131 -4.08 8.47 11.82
N ILE A 132 -4.15 9.53 11.01
CA ILE A 132 -3.43 9.61 9.72
C ILE A 132 -1.92 9.62 9.96
N ASP A 133 -1.45 10.42 10.92
CA ASP A 133 -0.03 10.54 11.26
C ASP A 133 0.51 9.22 11.82
N ALA A 134 -0.27 8.51 12.64
CA ALA A 134 0.11 7.19 13.12
C ALA A 134 0.28 6.19 11.96
N ALA A 135 -0.59 6.23 10.95
CA ALA A 135 -0.47 5.38 9.77
C ALA A 135 0.76 5.73 8.93
N LEU A 136 1.01 7.03 8.69
CA LEU A 136 2.20 7.51 8.00
C LEU A 136 3.49 7.11 8.73
N ASN A 137 3.56 7.35 10.04
CA ASN A 137 4.71 6.97 10.86
C ASN A 137 4.96 5.46 10.84
N THR A 138 3.90 4.65 10.86
CA THR A 138 4.04 3.19 10.76
C THR A 138 4.65 2.76 9.42
N ILE A 139 4.27 3.42 8.33
CA ILE A 139 4.86 3.16 7.00
C ILE A 139 6.33 3.61 6.98
N ASP A 140 6.63 4.79 7.53
CA ASP A 140 7.99 5.33 7.56
C ASP A 140 8.95 4.50 8.43
N GLU A 141 8.46 4.01 9.57
CA GLU A 141 9.24 3.12 10.43
C GLU A 141 9.54 1.78 9.76
N ARG A 142 8.59 1.25 8.97
CA ARG A 142 8.74 -0.03 8.25
C ARG A 142 9.50 0.06 6.93
N PHE A 143 9.56 1.24 6.32
CA PHE A 143 10.19 1.46 5.02
C PHE A 143 11.15 2.63 5.08
N LYS A 144 12.06 2.60 6.05
CA LYS A 144 13.14 3.59 6.14
C LYS A 144 13.92 3.59 4.83
N GLU A 145 14.37 4.78 4.39
CA GLU A 145 15.15 4.89 3.15
C GLU A 145 16.36 3.95 3.15
N THR A 146 16.99 3.76 4.32
CA THR A 146 18.08 2.81 4.51
C THR A 146 17.67 1.37 4.20
N GLU A 147 16.49 0.93 4.64
CA GLU A 147 15.99 -0.42 4.39
C GLU A 147 15.62 -0.62 2.92
N LEU A 148 14.94 0.36 2.30
CA LEU A 148 14.66 0.35 0.86
C LEU A 148 15.95 0.31 0.03
N ASP A 149 16.99 1.02 0.45
CA ASP A 149 18.30 0.99 -0.20
C ASP A 149 19.02 -0.36 -0.03
N ILE A 150 18.91 -0.99 1.15
CA ILE A 150 19.41 -2.35 1.39
C ILE A 150 18.71 -3.33 0.45
N PHE A 151 17.38 -3.25 0.32
CA PHE A 151 16.62 -4.08 -0.62
C PHE A 151 17.02 -3.82 -2.08
N GLN A 152 17.27 -2.57 -2.47
CA GLN A 152 17.78 -2.27 -3.81
C GLN A 152 19.18 -2.86 -4.04
N SER A 153 20.04 -2.83 -3.01
CA SER A 153 21.39 -3.39 -3.06
C SER A 153 21.35 -4.92 -3.15
N LEU A 154 20.49 -5.58 -2.38
CA LEU A 154 20.22 -7.02 -2.48
C LEU A 154 19.74 -7.40 -3.87
N LYS A 155 18.80 -6.65 -4.44
CA LYS A 155 18.33 -6.88 -5.81
C LYS A 155 19.46 -6.73 -6.83
N ASP A 156 20.33 -5.74 -6.66
CA ASP A 156 21.47 -5.55 -7.56
C ASP A 156 22.44 -6.74 -7.49
N VAL A 157 22.71 -7.26 -6.29
CA VAL A 157 23.60 -8.41 -6.03
C VAL A 157 23.00 -9.73 -6.55
N THR A 158 21.70 -9.92 -6.38
CA THR A 158 20.99 -11.16 -6.76
C THR A 158 20.50 -11.19 -8.21
N ARG A 159 20.66 -10.10 -8.96
CA ARG A 159 20.22 -10.01 -10.35
C ARG A 159 21.04 -10.94 -11.24
N SER A 160 20.34 -11.85 -11.91
CA SER A 160 20.92 -12.80 -12.88
C SER A 160 21.23 -12.21 -14.25
N ASN A 161 21.35 -10.89 -14.43
CA ASN A 161 21.66 -10.34 -15.76
C ASN A 161 23.17 -10.25 -15.96
N PRO A 162 23.80 -11.12 -16.78
CA PRO A 162 25.25 -11.14 -16.99
C PRO A 162 25.77 -9.89 -17.71
N SER A 163 24.89 -9.10 -18.33
CA SER A 163 25.24 -7.90 -19.12
C SER A 163 25.33 -6.63 -18.28
N LYS A 164 24.86 -6.64 -17.01
CA LYS A 164 24.90 -5.47 -16.13
C LYS A 164 26.02 -5.60 -15.09
N ILE A 165 26.89 -4.60 -15.05
CA ILE A 165 27.90 -4.45 -14.00
C ILE A 165 27.17 -4.21 -12.67
N ILE A 166 27.37 -5.11 -11.72
CA ILE A 166 26.90 -4.94 -10.33
C ILE A 166 27.80 -3.88 -9.68
N LYS A 167 27.18 -2.85 -9.10
CA LYS A 167 27.93 -1.77 -8.45
C LYS A 167 28.60 -2.28 -7.18
N ASN A 168 29.90 -2.02 -7.02
CA ASN A 168 30.61 -2.35 -5.77
C ASN A 168 29.96 -1.70 -4.54
N ALA A 169 29.37 -0.51 -4.68
CA ALA A 169 28.61 0.14 -3.62
C ALA A 169 27.42 -0.71 -3.13
N SER A 170 26.74 -1.43 -4.03
CA SER A 170 25.64 -2.33 -3.67
C SER A 170 26.16 -3.58 -2.94
N ILE A 171 27.33 -4.10 -3.35
CA ILE A 171 27.98 -5.25 -2.69
C ILE A 171 28.44 -4.87 -1.29
N GLN A 172 29.11 -3.71 -1.14
CA GLN A 172 29.54 -3.18 0.15
C GLN A 172 28.34 -3.01 1.09
N LYS A 173 27.24 -2.42 0.62
CA LYS A 173 26.06 -2.18 1.44
C LYS A 173 25.43 -3.48 1.95
N VAL A 174 25.39 -4.54 1.13
CA VAL A 174 24.94 -5.87 1.55
C VAL A 174 25.93 -6.52 2.52
N SER A 175 27.23 -6.41 2.24
CA SER A 175 28.32 -6.90 3.09
C SER A 175 28.25 -6.31 4.50
N ASP A 176 28.14 -4.98 4.61
CA ASP A 176 28.04 -4.27 5.89
C ASP A 176 26.74 -4.60 6.64
N THR A 177 25.62 -4.74 5.91
CA THR A 177 24.31 -4.97 6.53
C THR A 177 24.17 -6.36 7.14
N TYR A 178 24.73 -7.38 6.48
CA TYR A 178 24.57 -8.78 6.86
C TYR A 178 25.86 -9.39 7.46
N ASP A 179 26.88 -8.57 7.70
CA ASP A 179 28.20 -8.99 8.18
C ASP A 179 28.80 -10.13 7.34
N LEU A 180 28.85 -9.90 6.04
CA LEU A 180 29.32 -10.87 5.05
C LEU A 180 30.65 -10.41 4.44
N ASP A 181 31.54 -11.35 4.15
CA ASP A 181 32.81 -11.06 3.46
C ASP A 181 32.56 -10.57 2.02
N MET A 182 33.00 -9.35 1.72
CA MET A 182 32.80 -8.72 0.42
C MET A 182 33.50 -9.48 -0.72
N GLU A 183 34.73 -9.95 -0.51
CA GLU A 183 35.48 -10.66 -1.54
C GLU A 183 34.88 -12.04 -1.80
N LYS A 184 34.34 -12.69 -0.76
CA LYS A 184 33.57 -13.93 -0.91
C LYS A 184 32.29 -13.71 -1.74
N ILE A 185 31.48 -12.69 -1.41
CA ILE A 185 30.27 -12.34 -2.19
C ILE A 185 30.63 -12.10 -3.65
N LYS A 186 31.68 -11.30 -3.89
CA LYS A 186 32.14 -10.97 -5.24
C LYS A 186 32.58 -12.21 -6.01
N GLY A 187 33.28 -13.14 -5.35
CA GLY A 187 33.64 -14.44 -5.92
C GLY A 187 32.42 -15.27 -6.30
N GLU A 188 31.44 -15.40 -5.40
CA GLU A 188 30.19 -16.15 -5.65
C GLU A 188 29.37 -15.54 -6.80
N ILE A 189 29.22 -14.21 -6.82
CA ILE A 189 28.56 -13.49 -7.92
C ILE A 189 29.26 -13.76 -9.26
N GLN A 190 30.59 -13.70 -9.30
CA GLN A 190 31.34 -13.94 -10.54
C GLN A 190 31.16 -15.36 -11.06
N ILE A 191 31.19 -16.36 -10.16
CA ILE A 191 30.93 -17.76 -10.51
C ILE A 191 29.50 -17.91 -11.03
N PHE A 192 28.52 -17.37 -10.31
CA PHE A 192 27.11 -17.40 -10.71
C PHE A 192 26.87 -16.75 -12.08
N GLN A 193 27.43 -15.56 -12.33
CA GLN A 193 27.32 -14.88 -13.63
C GLN A 193 27.94 -15.69 -14.76
N LYS A 194 29.09 -16.33 -14.54
CA LYS A 194 29.72 -17.23 -15.53
C LYS A 194 28.87 -18.48 -15.79
N MET A 195 28.34 -19.10 -14.74
CA MET A 195 27.45 -20.26 -14.87
C MET A 195 26.16 -19.89 -15.61
N TYR A 196 25.54 -18.77 -15.24
CA TYR A 196 24.32 -18.27 -15.87
C TYR A 196 24.56 -17.90 -17.34
N LYS A 197 25.68 -17.22 -17.65
CA LYS A 197 26.07 -16.94 -19.04
C LYS A 197 26.25 -18.23 -19.84
N LYS A 198 26.98 -19.20 -19.31
CA LYS A 198 27.17 -20.51 -19.96
C LYS A 198 25.84 -21.24 -20.17
N TYR A 199 24.93 -21.17 -19.19
CA TYR A 199 23.58 -21.72 -19.31
C TYR A 199 22.80 -21.05 -20.45
N ILE A 200 22.78 -19.70 -20.49
CA ILE A 200 22.13 -18.93 -21.56
C ILE A 200 22.76 -19.25 -22.93
N ASP A 201 24.08 -19.30 -23.03
CA ASP A 201 24.81 -19.62 -24.26
C ASP A 201 24.58 -21.09 -24.70
N SER A 202 24.27 -21.98 -23.76
CA SER A 202 23.97 -23.40 -24.02
C SER A 202 22.50 -23.69 -24.35
N LEU A 203 21.59 -22.72 -24.14
CA LEU A 203 20.19 -22.87 -24.52
C LEU A 203 20.07 -22.85 -26.04
N PRO A 204 19.66 -23.97 -26.68
CA PRO A 204 19.29 -23.95 -28.08
C PRO A 204 17.93 -23.23 -28.24
N GLU A 205 17.74 -22.55 -29.37
CA GLU A 205 16.44 -22.21 -29.97
C GLU A 205 15.57 -21.05 -29.43
N ILE A 206 15.65 -20.61 -28.17
CA ILE A 206 14.80 -19.47 -27.72
C ILE A 206 15.18 -18.17 -28.46
N SER A 207 16.47 -17.99 -28.78
CA SER A 207 16.93 -16.81 -29.53
C SER A 207 16.42 -16.79 -30.97
N THR A 208 16.38 -17.93 -31.65
CA THR A 208 15.95 -18.02 -33.05
C THR A 208 14.44 -17.87 -33.17
N GLU A 209 13.65 -18.55 -32.33
CA GLU A 209 12.19 -18.41 -32.35
C GLU A 209 11.73 -17.01 -31.95
N ILE A 210 12.34 -16.39 -30.93
CA ILE A 210 12.04 -15.00 -30.54
C ILE A 210 12.48 -14.02 -31.62
N THR A 211 13.63 -14.25 -32.28
CA THR A 211 14.09 -13.40 -33.38
C THR A 211 13.18 -13.54 -34.59
N GLU A 212 12.69 -14.74 -34.88
CA GLU A 212 11.78 -15.02 -35.97
C GLU A 212 10.38 -14.47 -35.71
N LEU A 213 9.86 -14.62 -34.49
CA LEU A 213 8.64 -13.95 -34.03
C LEU A 213 8.77 -12.43 -34.12
N ARG A 214 9.88 -11.85 -33.68
CA ARG A 214 10.11 -10.39 -33.78
C ARG A 214 10.17 -9.92 -35.24
N LYS A 215 10.81 -10.68 -36.14
CA LYS A 215 10.79 -10.41 -37.59
C LYS A 215 9.37 -10.49 -38.15
N ARG A 216 8.58 -11.49 -37.73
CA ARG A 216 7.18 -11.66 -38.15
C ARG A 216 6.30 -10.50 -37.68
N CYS A 217 6.43 -10.09 -36.41
CA CYS A 217 5.73 -8.94 -35.87
C CYS A 217 6.11 -7.64 -36.60
N ASN A 218 7.40 -7.40 -36.86
CA ASN A 218 7.84 -6.22 -37.61
C ASN A 218 7.29 -6.19 -39.04
N PHE A 219 7.29 -7.34 -39.73
CA PHE A 219 6.70 -7.45 -41.08
C PHE A 219 5.19 -7.16 -41.09
N LEU A 220 4.45 -7.64 -40.09
CA LEU A 220 3.01 -7.40 -39.98
C LEU A 220 2.69 -5.92 -39.71
N VAL A 221 3.55 -5.22 -38.97
CA VAL A 221 3.43 -3.77 -38.73
C VAL A 221 3.76 -2.98 -40.00
N GLU A 222 4.86 -3.29 -40.69
CA GLU A 222 5.25 -2.60 -41.94
C GLU A 222 4.24 -2.74 -43.08
N LYS A 223 3.41 -3.78 -43.06
CA LYS A 223 2.40 -4.06 -44.09
C LYS A 223 0.97 -3.74 -43.66
N GLU A 224 0.77 -3.13 -42.48
CA GLU A 224 -0.55 -2.81 -41.92
C GLU A 224 -1.46 -4.05 -41.78
N LEU A 225 -0.89 -5.24 -41.60
CA LEU A 225 -1.61 -6.52 -41.55
C LEU A 225 -1.95 -6.99 -40.13
N CYS A 226 -1.68 -6.16 -39.12
CA CYS A 226 -1.87 -6.52 -37.71
C CYS A 226 -3.34 -6.87 -37.41
N ASP A 227 -4.30 -6.13 -37.96
CA ASP A 227 -5.74 -6.32 -37.72
C ASP A 227 -6.28 -7.66 -38.28
N ILE A 228 -5.69 -8.14 -39.38
CA ILE A 228 -6.06 -9.41 -40.03
C ILE A 228 -5.53 -10.59 -39.23
N TYR A 229 -4.29 -10.50 -38.73
CA TYR A 229 -3.66 -11.58 -37.98
C TYR A 229 -4.29 -11.77 -36.60
N ILE A 230 -4.62 -10.68 -35.90
CA ILE A 230 -5.36 -10.69 -34.62
C ILE A 230 -6.72 -11.40 -34.78
N SER A 231 -7.45 -11.11 -35.86
CA SER A 231 -8.76 -11.74 -36.15
C SER A 231 -8.68 -13.26 -36.41
N ILE A 232 -7.52 -13.78 -36.82
CA ILE A 232 -7.32 -15.22 -37.07
C ILE A 232 -6.97 -15.96 -35.77
N LEU A 233 -6.19 -15.33 -34.88
CA LEU A 233 -5.84 -15.90 -33.58
C LEU A 233 -7.06 -15.99 -32.66
N ASP A 234 -7.92 -14.97 -32.63
CA ASP A 234 -9.18 -14.99 -31.85
C ASP A 234 -10.14 -16.10 -32.32
N LYS A 235 -10.11 -16.47 -33.61
CA LYS A 235 -10.95 -17.53 -34.17
C LYS A 235 -10.43 -18.95 -33.93
N THR A 236 -9.17 -19.11 -33.54
CA THR A 236 -8.55 -20.45 -33.40
C THR A 236 -8.48 -20.94 -31.95
N ASN A 237 -8.81 -20.11 -30.95
CA ASN A 237 -8.90 -20.57 -29.56
C ASN A 237 -9.92 -19.79 -28.71
N PRO A 238 -11.18 -20.25 -28.60
CA PRO A 238 -12.20 -19.60 -27.79
C PRO A 238 -11.98 -19.67 -26.27
N ASN A 239 -10.98 -20.43 -25.79
CA ASN A 239 -10.81 -20.75 -24.36
C ASN A 239 -9.41 -20.42 -23.78
N SER A 240 -8.61 -19.58 -24.44
CA SER A 240 -7.30 -19.14 -23.90
C SER A 240 -7.34 -17.68 -23.45
N PRO A 241 -6.94 -17.34 -22.21
CA PRO A 241 -6.89 -15.97 -21.72
C PRO A 241 -5.69 -15.24 -22.36
N CYS A 242 -5.90 -14.65 -23.54
CA CYS A 242 -4.86 -14.00 -24.35
C CYS A 242 -4.66 -12.50 -24.09
N ASP A 243 -5.22 -11.93 -23.02
CA ASP A 243 -5.09 -10.47 -22.78
C ASP A 243 -3.76 -10.05 -22.12
N THR A 244 -2.86 -10.97 -21.77
CA THR A 244 -1.63 -10.61 -21.05
C THR A 244 -0.35 -10.56 -21.91
N CYS A 245 -0.36 -11.07 -23.14
CA CYS A 245 0.88 -11.21 -23.92
C CYS A 245 1.31 -9.96 -24.70
N LEU A 246 0.40 -9.03 -25.04
CA LEU A 246 0.74 -7.89 -25.89
C LEU A 246 1.40 -6.72 -25.14
N ASN A 247 1.14 -6.55 -23.85
CA ASN A 247 1.78 -5.49 -23.05
C ASN A 247 3.24 -5.77 -22.68
N CYS A 248 3.82 -6.89 -23.09
CA CYS A 248 5.22 -7.22 -22.82
C CYS A 248 6.18 -6.93 -24.00
N ILE A 249 5.68 -6.48 -25.16
CA ILE A 249 6.49 -6.34 -26.39
C ILE A 249 6.55 -4.90 -26.94
N MET A 250 5.70 -3.98 -26.47
CA MET A 250 5.88 -2.54 -26.69
C MET A 250 6.59 -1.88 -25.51
#